data_AF-A0A5K1AFZ2-F1
#
_entry.id   AF-A0A5K1AFZ2-F1
#
_cell.length_a   1.000
_cell.length_b   1.000
_cell.length_c   1.000
_cell.angle_alpha   90.00
_cell.angle_beta   90.00
_cell.angle_gamma   90.00
#
_symmetry.space_group_name_H-M   'P 1'
#
loop_
_entity.id
_entity.type
_entity.pdbx_description
1 polymer ?
#
loop_
_entity_poly.entity_id
_entity_poly.type
_entity_poly.pdbx_seq_one_letter_code
_entity_poly.pdbx_strand_id
1 'polypeptide(L)'
;IVYILDQVRAFEEELLTRIKEQGLDIEPKILVVRKFAEGLIECLKDCTRSNASLGTRNSQVTRLIPEAKGTKCNQEMEKILNTRYSNILRVPFRHPNGVVLRQWVSRFDVYPYLERFAK
;
A
#
# COMPACT_ATOMS: atom_id res chain seq x y z
N ILE A 1 -3.98 -2.72 7.93
CA ILE A 1 -3.85 -3.05 6.48
C ILE A 1 -5.12 -3.73 6.01
N VAL A 2 -5.45 -4.94 6.46
CA VAL A 2 -6.71 -5.64 6.09
C VAL A 2 -7.93 -4.74 6.29
N TYR A 3 -8.10 -4.18 7.50
CA TYR A 3 -9.17 -3.23 7.81
C TYR A 3 -9.29 -2.04 6.84
N ILE A 4 -8.15 -1.50 6.40
CA ILE A 4 -8.14 -0.33 5.50
C ILE A 4 -8.58 -0.75 4.10
N LEU A 5 -8.15 -1.93 3.64
CA LEU A 5 -8.52 -2.44 2.32
C LEU A 5 -10.01 -2.77 2.23
N ASP A 6 -10.59 -3.36 3.28
CA ASP A 6 -12.01 -3.67 3.31
C ASP A 6 -12.87 -2.40 3.42
N GLN A 7 -12.43 -1.41 4.20
CA GLN A 7 -13.12 -0.12 4.30
C GLN A 7 -13.12 0.65 2.98
N VAL A 8 -12.01 0.65 2.25
CA VAL A 8 -11.90 1.38 0.98
C VAL A 8 -12.84 0.79 -0.09
N ARG A 9 -13.02 -0.54 -0.10
CA ARG A 9 -13.97 -1.20 -1.00
C ARG A 9 -15.41 -0.75 -0.72
N ALA A 10 -15.83 -0.85 0.53
CA ALA A 10 -17.16 -0.42 0.94
C ALA A 10 -17.39 1.07 0.65
N PHE A 11 -16.36 1.90 0.85
CA PHE A 11 -16.44 3.33 0.61
C PHE A 11 -16.59 3.67 -0.88
N GLU A 12 -15.88 2.97 -1.77
CA GLU A 12 -15.99 3.18 -3.22
C GLU A 12 -17.38 2.81 -3.75
N GLU A 13 -17.95 1.69 -3.29
CA GLU A 13 -19.28 1.25 -3.70
C GLU A 13 -20.36 2.28 -3.32
N GLU A 14 -20.28 2.80 -2.09
CA GLU A 14 -21.19 3.84 -1.60
C GLU A 14 -21.03 5.16 -2.36
N LEU A 15 -19.78 5.59 -2.61
CA LEU A 15 -19.52 6.81 -3.38
C LEU A 15 -20.09 6.73 -4.80
N LEU A 16 -19.89 5.59 -5.48
CA LEU A 16 -20.42 5.38 -6.83
C LEU A 16 -21.95 5.36 -6.84
N THR A 17 -22.57 4.83 -5.79
CA THR A 17 -24.03 4.83 -5.64
C THR A 17 -24.54 6.26 -5.52
N ARG A 18 -23.96 7.07 -4.63
CA ARG A 18 -24.36 8.47 -4.44
C ARG A 18 -24.15 9.36 -5.67
N ILE A 19 -23.02 9.19 -6.38
CA ILE A 19 -22.72 9.96 -7.59
C ILE A 19 -23.80 9.69 -8.66
N LYS A 20 -24.20 8.43 -8.82
CA LYS A 20 -25.26 8.02 -9.76
C LYS A 20 -26.62 8.56 -9.36
N GLU A 21 -26.97 8.50 -8.07
CA GLU A 21 -28.24 9.02 -7.56
C GLU A 21 -28.39 10.53 -7.80
N GLN A 22 -27.29 11.28 -7.78
CA GLN A 22 -27.27 12.72 -8.08
C GLN A 22 -27.21 13.02 -9.58
N GLY A 23 -27.15 12.00 -10.44
CA GLY A 23 -27.02 12.17 -11.89
C GLY A 23 -25.69 12.80 -12.33
N LEU A 24 -24.66 12.71 -11.49
CA LEU A 24 -23.32 13.22 -11.80
C LEU A 24 -22.52 12.13 -12.53
N ASP A 25 -21.81 12.52 -13.59
CA ASP A 25 -20.89 11.63 -14.32
C ASP A 25 -19.44 11.96 -13.96
N ILE A 26 -19.10 11.75 -12.69
CA ILE A 26 -17.76 12.00 -12.15
C ILE A 26 -17.20 10.67 -11.67
N GLU A 27 -15.99 10.34 -12.11
CA GLU A 27 -15.27 9.19 -11.60
C GLU A 27 -14.55 9.56 -10.29
N PRO A 28 -14.87 8.90 -9.15
CA PRO A 28 -14.15 9.15 -7.92
C PRO A 28 -12.70 8.70 -8.07
N LYS A 29 -11.79 9.25 -7.26
CA LYS A 29 -10.40 8.77 -7.16
C LYS A 29 -10.04 8.64 -5.69
N ILE A 30 -9.71 7.42 -5.27
CA ILE A 30 -9.39 7.12 -3.87
C ILE A 30 -7.91 6.72 -3.80
N LEU A 31 -7.13 7.47 -3.02
CA LEU A 31 -5.70 7.24 -2.84
C LEU A 31 -5.40 6.88 -1.38
N VAL A 32 -4.94 5.65 -1.15
CA VAL A 32 -4.44 5.19 0.14
C VAL A 32 -2.94 5.40 0.18
N VAL A 33 -2.48 6.40 0.95
CA VAL A 33 -1.06 6.71 1.04
C VAL A 33 -0.37 5.82 2.08
N ARG A 34 0.79 5.27 1.74
CA ARG A 34 1.64 4.49 2.65
C ARG A 34 3.12 4.87 2.49
N LYS A 35 3.90 4.77 3.58
CA LYS A 35 5.37 4.77 3.51
C LYS A 35 5.88 3.66 2.59
N PHE A 36 6.70 4.03 1.61
CA PHE A 36 7.55 3.11 0.87
C PHE A 36 8.79 2.76 1.69
N ALA A 37 9.05 1.47 1.91
CA ALA A 37 10.28 0.98 2.53
C ALA A 37 10.88 -0.07 1.60
N GLU A 38 11.96 0.28 0.91
CA GLU A 38 12.67 -0.63 -0.01
C GLU A 38 13.26 -1.84 0.74
N GLY A 39 13.62 -1.69 2.02
CA GLY A 39 14.27 -2.74 2.83
C GLY A 39 13.38 -3.83 3.41
N LEU A 40 12.04 -3.75 3.30
CA LEU A 40 11.16 -4.80 3.88
C LEU A 40 11.27 -6.15 3.13
N ILE A 41 11.79 -6.13 1.90
CA ILE A 41 12.06 -7.33 1.10
C ILE A 41 13.25 -8.13 1.67
N GLU A 42 14.16 -7.47 2.39
CA GLU A 42 15.37 -8.09 2.91
C GLU A 42 15.14 -8.82 4.24
N CYS A 43 14.36 -8.23 5.17
CA CYS A 43 13.99 -8.88 6.44
C CYS A 43 13.19 -10.18 6.28
N LEU A 44 12.53 -10.41 5.14
CA LEU A 44 11.76 -11.64 4.90
C LEU A 44 12.62 -12.81 4.43
N LYS A 45 13.86 -12.58 3.97
CA LYS A 45 14.73 -13.65 3.49
C LYS A 45 15.20 -14.60 4.60
N ASP A 46 15.18 -14.14 5.86
CA ASP A 46 15.58 -14.96 7.01
C ASP A 46 14.48 -15.92 7.50
N CYS A 47 13.22 -15.69 7.14
CA CYS A 47 12.09 -16.53 7.58
C CYS A 47 11.75 -17.69 6.62
N THR A 48 12.30 -17.73 5.39
CA THR A 48 11.90 -18.67 4.33
C THR A 48 12.60 -20.03 4.34
N ARG A 49 13.09 -20.53 5.48
CA ARG A 49 13.74 -21.86 5.51
C ARG A 49 12.79 -23.02 5.79
N SER A 50 11.49 -22.75 5.98
CA SER A 50 10.50 -23.77 6.31
C SER A 50 9.17 -23.49 5.59
N ASN A 51 8.83 -24.36 4.63
CA ASN A 51 7.50 -24.61 4.03
C ASN A 51 7.05 -23.81 2.80
N ALA A 52 7.26 -24.46 1.64
CA ALA A 52 6.25 -25.05 0.76
C ALA A 52 5.16 -24.16 0.09
N SER A 53 5.29 -24.09 -1.23
CA SER A 53 4.23 -24.22 -2.25
C SER A 53 2.85 -23.63 -1.95
N LEU A 54 2.57 -22.46 -2.52
CA LEU A 54 1.23 -22.14 -3.04
C LEU A 54 1.37 -21.08 -4.14
N GLY A 55 0.96 -21.44 -5.37
CA GLY A 55 0.72 -20.45 -6.41
C GLY A 55 -0.43 -19.55 -5.97
N THR A 56 -0.24 -18.24 -5.94
CA THR A 56 -1.34 -17.33 -5.58
C THR A 56 -1.25 -16.01 -6.32
N ARG A 57 -2.29 -15.77 -7.14
CA ARG A 57 -2.59 -14.54 -7.89
C ARG A 57 -3.03 -13.35 -6.99
N ASN A 58 -2.71 -13.34 -5.70
CA ASN A 58 -3.25 -12.38 -4.74
C ASN A 58 -2.14 -11.76 -3.87
N SER A 59 -1.58 -10.62 -4.30
CA SER A 59 -0.60 -9.87 -3.52
C SER A 59 -1.25 -8.61 -2.93
N GLN A 60 -2.12 -8.77 -1.92
CA GLN A 60 -2.55 -7.62 -1.07
C GLN A 60 -2.43 -7.86 0.42
N VAL A 61 -1.95 -9.03 0.83
CA VAL A 61 -1.57 -9.30 2.21
C VAL A 61 -0.06 -9.35 2.29
N THR A 62 0.60 -8.19 2.42
CA THR A 62 2.06 -8.15 2.69
C THR A 62 2.35 -8.36 4.18
N ARG A 63 1.77 -9.40 4.76
CA ARG A 63 2.29 -10.09 5.95
C ARG A 63 2.28 -11.58 5.60
N LEU A 64 3.48 -12.15 5.45
CA LEU A 64 3.76 -13.54 5.09
C LEU A 64 3.33 -13.98 3.68
N ILE A 65 4.15 -13.72 2.65
CA ILE A 65 4.44 -14.75 1.64
C ILE A 65 5.92 -14.61 1.24
N PRO A 66 6.77 -15.59 1.54
CA PRO A 66 8.21 -15.46 1.40
C PRO A 66 8.78 -15.88 0.02
N GLU A 67 7.92 -16.24 -0.93
CA GLU A 67 8.27 -16.64 -2.32
C GLU A 67 7.77 -15.63 -3.36
N ALA A 68 7.80 -14.34 -3.03
CA ALA A 68 7.09 -13.34 -3.80
C ALA A 68 7.98 -12.65 -4.86
N LYS A 69 8.67 -13.45 -5.69
CA LYS A 69 9.15 -12.99 -7.00
C LYS A 69 7.92 -12.75 -7.87
N GLY A 70 7.46 -11.50 -7.91
CA GLY A 70 6.24 -11.09 -8.62
C GLY A 70 5.30 -10.17 -7.85
N THR A 71 5.68 -9.69 -6.65
CA THR A 71 4.86 -8.66 -5.97
C THR A 71 4.99 -7.32 -6.67
N LYS A 72 3.87 -6.59 -6.78
CA LYS A 72 3.84 -5.18 -7.21
C LYS A 72 4.31 -4.22 -6.10
N CYS A 73 4.99 -4.72 -5.07
CA CYS A 73 5.33 -3.96 -3.87
C CYS A 73 6.39 -2.88 -4.12
N ASN A 74 7.11 -2.97 -5.24
CA ASN A 74 8.07 -1.99 -5.76
C ASN A 74 7.42 -0.96 -6.70
N GLN A 75 6.12 -1.06 -6.98
CA GLN A 75 5.40 -0.08 -7.81
C GLN A 75 4.93 1.08 -6.93
N GLU A 76 5.22 2.31 -7.35
CA GLU A 76 4.79 3.54 -6.66
C GLU A 76 3.27 3.63 -6.55
N MET A 77 2.56 3.14 -7.57
CA MET A 77 1.10 3.09 -7.66
C MET A 77 0.64 1.65 -7.80
N GLU A 78 -0.16 1.17 -6.85
CA GLU A 78 -0.72 -0.19 -6.84
C GLU A 78 -2.26 -0.12 -6.82
N LYS A 79 -2.95 -0.88 -7.66
CA LYS A 79 -4.43 -0.90 -7.66
C LYS A 79 -4.97 -1.78 -6.53
N ILE A 80 -5.99 -1.33 -5.79
CA ILE A 80 -6.64 -2.14 -4.76
C ILE A 80 -7.46 -3.27 -5.44
N LEU A 81 -7.41 -4.50 -4.92
CA LEU A 81 -8.18 -5.61 -5.52
C LEU A 81 -9.67 -5.39 -5.28
N ASN A 82 -10.48 -5.72 -6.27
CA ASN A 82 -11.94 -5.54 -6.27
C ASN A 82 -12.37 -4.06 -6.14
N THR A 83 -11.54 -3.15 -6.65
CA THR A 83 -11.84 -1.71 -6.74
C THR A 83 -11.62 -1.24 -8.17
N ARG A 84 -12.36 -0.22 -8.63
CA ARG A 84 -12.18 0.36 -9.97
C ARG A 84 -11.28 1.59 -9.93
N TYR A 85 -11.47 2.42 -8.91
CA TYR A 85 -10.92 3.76 -8.79
C TYR A 85 -10.05 3.97 -7.53
N SER A 86 -9.71 2.88 -6.86
CA SER A 86 -8.93 2.91 -5.63
C SER A 86 -7.50 2.40 -5.85
N ASN A 87 -6.53 3.20 -5.44
CA ASN A 87 -5.10 2.91 -5.58
C ASN A 87 -4.36 3.16 -4.26
N ILE A 88 -3.31 2.37 -4.02
CA ILE A 88 -2.32 2.60 -2.97
C ILE A 88 -1.18 3.37 -3.59
N LEU A 89 -0.90 4.55 -3.04
CA LEU A 89 0.25 5.36 -3.39
C LEU A 89 1.34 5.16 -2.34
N ARG A 90 2.53 4.77 -2.80
CA ARG A 90 3.68 4.50 -1.95
C ARG A 90 4.65 5.66 -2.02
N VAL A 91 4.72 6.46 -0.96
CA VAL A 91 5.58 7.64 -0.91
C VAL A 91 6.80 7.35 -0.04
N PRO A 92 8.03 7.55 -0.56
CA PRO A 92 9.24 7.35 0.22
C PRO A 92 9.39 8.45 1.28
N PHE A 93 9.86 8.07 2.47
CA PHE A 93 10.32 9.06 3.44
C PHE A 93 11.67 9.60 3.04
N ARG A 94 11.92 10.87 3.38
CA ARG A 94 13.18 11.56 3.07
C ARG A 94 13.77 12.14 4.35
N HIS A 95 15.07 11.99 4.50
CA HIS A 95 15.84 12.65 5.56
C HIS A 95 15.80 14.18 5.40
N PRO A 96 16.23 14.94 6.43
CA PRO A 96 16.39 16.38 6.36
C PRO A 96 17.22 16.88 5.17
N ASN A 97 18.21 16.10 4.75
CA ASN A 97 19.09 16.36 3.61
C ASN A 97 18.50 15.97 2.24
N GLY A 98 17.26 15.46 2.17
CA GLY A 98 16.59 15.05 0.94
C GLY A 98 16.84 13.60 0.49
N VAL A 99 17.74 12.88 1.16
CA VAL A 99 18.07 11.48 0.86
C VAL A 99 16.89 10.57 1.22
N VAL A 100 16.57 9.63 0.32
CA VAL A 100 15.49 8.66 0.53
C VAL A 100 15.86 7.67 1.63
N LEU A 101 14.94 7.49 2.58
CA LEU A 101 15.07 6.58 3.70
C LEU A 101 14.62 5.17 3.30
N ARG A 102 15.59 4.29 3.01
CA ARG A 102 15.32 2.91 2.56
C ARG A 102 14.96 1.94 3.67
N GLN A 103 15.44 2.21 4.88
CA GLN A 103 15.28 1.35 6.06
C GLN A 103 13.88 1.44 6.70
N TRP A 104 13.49 0.36 7.35
CA TRP A 104 12.29 0.35 8.18
C TRP A 104 12.45 1.35 9.34
N VAL A 105 11.37 2.05 9.66
CA VAL A 105 11.33 3.02 10.76
C VAL A 105 10.20 2.60 11.66
N SER A 106 10.47 2.58 12.96
CA SER A 106 9.48 2.32 13.98
C SER A 106 8.34 3.32 13.89
N ARG A 107 7.13 2.87 14.22
CA ARG A 107 5.98 3.77 14.37
C ARG A 107 6.20 4.84 15.45
N PHE A 108 7.12 4.62 16.39
CA PHE A 108 7.46 5.57 17.44
C PHE A 108 8.50 6.62 16.97
N ASP A 109 9.26 6.32 15.91
CA ASP A 109 10.35 7.18 15.41
C ASP A 109 9.98 7.87 14.08
N VAL A 110 8.71 7.82 13.68
CA VAL A 110 8.23 8.36 12.40
C VAL A 110 8.09 9.88 12.39
N TYR A 111 7.90 10.48 13.56
CA TYR A 111 7.52 11.90 13.70
C TYR A 111 8.41 12.88 12.91
N PRO A 112 9.76 12.75 12.89
CA PRO A 112 10.63 13.68 12.15
C PRO A 112 10.40 13.70 10.62
N TYR A 113 9.76 12.66 10.08
CA TYR A 113 9.53 12.50 8.63
C TYR A 113 8.13 12.92 8.19
N LEU A 114 7.18 13.10 9.13
CA LEU A 114 5.77 13.35 8.80
C LEU A 114 5.54 14.70 8.12
N GLU A 115 6.24 15.74 8.55
CA GLU A 115 6.09 17.09 7.96
C GLU A 115 6.44 17.08 6.46
N ARG A 116 7.52 16.39 6.09
CA ARG A 116 7.98 16.26 4.70
C ARG A 116 7.17 15.29 3.87
N PHE A 117 6.44 14.40 4.52
CA PHE A 117 5.54 13.47 3.86
C PHE A 117 4.18 14.11 3.54
N ALA A 118 3.74 15.08 4.36
CA ALA A 118 2.50 15.81 4.15
C ALA A 118 2.65 17.01 3.18
N LYS A 119 3.87 17.50 2.97
CA LYS A 119 4.22 18.54 1.99
C LYS A 119 4.39 17.95 0.60
#